data_AF-U6GKE3-F1
#
_entry.id   AF-U6GKE3-F1
#
_cell.length_a   1.000
_cell.length_b   1.000
_cell.length_c   1.000
_cell.angle_alpha   90.00
_cell.angle_beta   90.00
_cell.angle_gamma   90.00
#
_symmetry.space_group_name_H-M   'P 1'
#
loop_
_entity.id
_entity.type
_entity.pdbx_description
1 polymer ?
#
loop_
_entity_poly.entity_id
_entity_poly.type
_entity_poly.pdbx_seq_one_letter_code
_entity_poly.pdbx_strand_id
1 'polypeptide(L)'
;MPEFVGMEAPGGVTVQEENQADEDIASKANAPRKDEERDAYSLHNSSISGKVESSKASKPSLQAGILILGLFLLLAGIALTRRSFKEIQTKPSLTPVQPTPTEQPSQVEEGEAKETGIATDDVSLQRYLDTLVHDAEILSVAWKKSSGDVRRGFIVNYTPNSNDREAEEEGIRNMNAPTVLLYAQEVEKMLNTGIPSPHDEEGRFAYGLHARLLSCICRAATEKLKMLQELERVHEEEGGPVCLLGLKENDDIGLPPVEFLERNPDPLASLEELSELLPGSVPPFSRPEIPLVLFRRMSSLVSVNRVKGEGLEDSLLQFGDFLKALNTSFAQLAYAGVGDTPSYSVPYSEEIIDTTTFVESLFDTGAFRLGAAAQHKAFLTRAAQGWTDLASFHQLVRNLEGKEKADADYTLGKKRKTRQRLLEVSQDPSLSNLYMLFIFLL
;
A
#
# COMPACT_ATOMS: atom_id res chain seq x y z
N MET A 1 -49.84 36.48 -33.50
CA MET A 1 -48.39 36.42 -33.71
C MET A 1 -47.88 37.84 -33.83
N PRO A 2 -47.19 38.38 -32.82
CA PRO A 2 -46.52 39.65 -32.93
C PRO A 2 -44.99 39.51 -32.95
N GLU A 3 -44.39 40.50 -33.58
CA GLU A 3 -42.99 40.78 -33.86
C GLU A 3 -42.15 40.93 -32.58
N PHE A 4 -40.90 40.45 -32.63
CA PHE A 4 -39.88 40.77 -31.62
C PHE A 4 -38.97 41.87 -32.18
N VAL A 5 -39.12 43.06 -31.60
CA VAL A 5 -38.22 44.21 -31.73
C VAL A 5 -37.16 44.12 -30.62
N GLY A 6 -35.92 44.46 -30.96
CA GLY A 6 -34.76 44.41 -30.05
C GLY A 6 -34.65 45.60 -29.09
N MET A 7 -33.67 45.50 -28.18
CA MET A 7 -32.97 46.60 -27.47
C MET A 7 -31.86 45.94 -26.62
N GLU A 8 -30.59 46.18 -26.94
CA GLU A 8 -29.70 47.21 -26.37
C GLU A 8 -29.19 46.92 -24.96
N ALA A 9 -27.86 46.91 -24.85
CA ALA A 9 -27.07 46.75 -23.64
C ALA A 9 -26.92 48.07 -22.88
N PRO A 10 -26.59 48.01 -21.57
CA PRO A 10 -25.92 49.14 -20.94
C PRO A 10 -24.70 48.76 -20.09
N GLY A 11 -23.72 49.65 -20.13
CA GLY A 11 -23.09 50.12 -18.88
C GLY A 11 -21.65 49.69 -18.64
N GLY A 12 -20.71 50.45 -19.18
CA GLY A 12 -19.35 50.54 -18.63
C GLY A 12 -19.33 51.34 -17.33
N VAL A 13 -18.46 50.95 -16.41
CA VAL A 13 -18.14 51.72 -15.20
C VAL A 13 -16.63 51.92 -15.14
N THR A 14 -16.25 53.19 -15.23
CA THR A 14 -14.96 53.79 -14.90
C THR A 14 -14.68 53.68 -13.39
N VAL A 15 -13.46 53.30 -13.01
CA VAL A 15 -12.93 53.51 -11.65
C VAL A 15 -11.66 54.34 -11.75
N GLN A 16 -11.67 55.46 -11.04
CA GLN A 16 -10.59 56.43 -10.89
C GLN A 16 -9.53 55.98 -9.89
N GLU A 17 -8.29 56.38 -10.17
CA GLU A 17 -7.18 56.53 -9.22
C GLU A 17 -7.52 57.50 -8.09
N GLU A 18 -7.07 57.20 -6.87
CA GLU A 18 -6.52 58.22 -5.96
C GLU A 18 -5.48 57.61 -5.01
N ASN A 19 -4.52 58.46 -4.64
CA ASN A 19 -3.17 58.20 -4.14
C ASN A 19 -3.02 58.26 -2.60
N GLN A 20 -1.78 57.98 -2.15
CA GLN A 20 -1.08 58.41 -0.91
C GLN A 20 -1.33 57.61 0.37
N ALA A 21 -0.35 57.34 1.25
CA ALA A 21 1.10 57.62 1.33
C ALA A 21 1.72 56.69 2.40
N ASP A 22 3.03 56.39 2.31
CA ASP A 22 4.03 56.67 3.38
C ASP A 22 5.38 55.98 3.07
N GLU A 23 6.41 56.83 2.88
CA GLU A 23 7.84 56.55 3.03
C GLU A 23 8.14 56.23 4.52
N ASP A 24 9.19 55.55 4.98
CA ASP A 24 10.62 55.83 4.84
C ASP A 24 11.32 54.87 5.87
N ILE A 25 12.38 54.09 5.63
CA ILE A 25 13.82 54.36 5.91
C ILE A 25 14.48 52.97 6.05
N ALA A 26 15.57 52.69 5.31
CA ALA A 26 16.84 52.15 5.85
C ALA A 26 17.80 51.69 4.75
N SER A 27 18.95 52.37 4.74
CA SER A 27 20.01 52.38 3.74
C SER A 27 21.12 51.34 3.97
N LYS A 28 21.64 50.85 2.85
CA LYS A 28 23.00 50.37 2.49
C LYS A 28 24.18 50.61 3.48
N ALA A 29 25.04 49.59 3.58
CA ALA A 29 26.53 49.67 3.62
C ALA A 29 27.09 48.30 3.14
N ASN A 30 27.79 48.17 2.00
CA ASN A 30 29.20 48.43 1.67
C ASN A 30 30.23 47.32 2.07
N ALA A 31 30.73 46.65 1.01
CA ALA A 31 32.11 46.18 0.74
C ALA A 31 32.65 44.87 1.41
N PRO A 32 33.73 44.23 0.88
CA PRO A 32 34.44 44.39 -0.39
C PRO A 32 34.70 43.09 -1.21
N ARG A 33 35.02 43.30 -2.50
CA ARG A 33 35.76 42.36 -3.39
C ARG A 33 37.21 42.18 -2.92
N LYS A 34 37.75 40.97 -3.08
CA LYS A 34 39.15 40.73 -3.45
C LYS A 34 39.23 39.57 -4.43
N ASP A 35 39.88 39.85 -5.56
CA ASP A 35 40.36 38.92 -6.57
C ASP A 35 41.66 38.25 -6.12
N GLU A 36 41.90 37.01 -6.58
CA GLU A 36 43.19 36.37 -6.93
C GLU A 36 42.89 34.88 -7.22
N GLU A 37 42.60 34.49 -8.48
CA GLU A 37 43.51 34.05 -9.57
C GLU A 37 44.31 32.76 -9.29
N ARG A 38 44.15 31.77 -10.21
CA ARG A 38 45.04 30.64 -10.57
C ARG A 38 45.09 29.46 -9.58
N ASP A 39 44.97 28.18 -9.97
CA ASP A 39 45.48 27.46 -11.15
C ASP A 39 44.76 26.11 -11.38
N ALA A 40 44.92 25.59 -12.61
CA ALA A 40 45.02 24.17 -12.99
C ALA A 40 43.75 23.29 -13.03
N TYR A 41 43.17 23.24 -14.24
CA TYR A 41 42.56 22.02 -14.76
C TYR A 41 43.66 21.00 -15.08
N SER A 42 43.65 19.86 -14.39
CA SER A 42 44.44 18.67 -14.74
C SER A 42 43.50 17.47 -14.82
N LEU A 43 43.08 17.15 -16.05
CA LEU A 43 42.50 15.87 -16.45
C LEU A 43 43.52 14.76 -16.19
N HIS A 44 43.23 13.89 -15.21
CA HIS A 44 43.91 12.60 -15.09
C HIS A 44 42.97 11.47 -15.51
N ASN A 45 43.11 11.07 -16.79
CA ASN A 45 42.74 9.73 -17.24
C ASN A 45 43.58 8.73 -16.46
N SER A 46 42.93 7.86 -15.67
CA SER A 46 43.54 6.62 -15.19
C SER A 46 42.71 5.45 -15.69
N SER A 47 43.26 4.76 -16.68
CA SER A 47 42.81 3.45 -17.11
C SER A 47 43.05 2.45 -15.99
N ILE A 48 41.98 1.96 -15.37
CA ILE A 48 42.03 0.78 -14.50
C ILE A 48 41.62 -0.42 -15.36
N SER A 49 42.65 -1.10 -15.88
CA SER A 49 42.54 -2.44 -16.46
C SER A 49 42.35 -3.44 -15.31
N GLY A 50 41.11 -3.78 -14.99
CA GLY A 50 40.76 -4.84 -14.05
C GLY A 50 40.87 -6.22 -14.69
N LYS A 51 41.89 -6.99 -14.28
CA LYS A 51 41.96 -8.45 -14.48
C LYS A 51 40.80 -9.12 -13.75
N VAL A 52 39.98 -9.86 -14.48
CA VAL A 52 38.95 -10.75 -13.92
C VAL A 52 39.63 -12.00 -13.37
N GLU A 53 39.74 -12.10 -12.04
CA GLU A 53 40.07 -13.36 -11.36
C GLU A 53 38.78 -14.11 -11.03
N SER A 54 38.72 -15.34 -11.55
CA SER A 54 37.70 -16.36 -11.32
C SER A 54 37.47 -16.64 -9.83
N SER A 55 36.31 -16.26 -9.29
CA SER A 55 35.89 -16.60 -7.93
C SER A 55 35.52 -18.09 -7.83
N LYS A 56 36.23 -18.79 -6.93
CA LYS A 56 35.93 -20.18 -6.54
C LYS A 56 34.61 -20.23 -5.78
N ALA A 57 33.74 -21.16 -6.19
CA ALA A 57 32.48 -21.47 -5.52
C ALA A 57 32.72 -21.89 -4.05
N SER A 58 32.17 -21.10 -3.12
CA SER A 58 32.13 -21.38 -1.69
C SER A 58 31.14 -22.52 -1.41
N LYS A 59 31.61 -23.61 -0.82
CA LYS A 59 30.76 -24.73 -0.39
C LYS A 59 29.81 -24.25 0.72
N PRO A 60 28.51 -24.60 0.68
CA PRO A 60 27.57 -24.25 1.74
C PRO A 60 28.01 -24.90 3.06
N SER A 61 28.00 -24.12 4.14
CA SER A 61 28.43 -24.59 5.46
C SER A 61 27.47 -25.66 5.99
N LEU A 62 28.02 -26.70 6.61
CA LEU A 62 27.29 -27.82 7.21
C LEU A 62 26.19 -27.36 8.19
N GLN A 63 26.33 -26.16 8.76
CA GLN A 63 25.37 -25.55 9.69
C GLN A 63 24.04 -25.18 9.03
N ALA A 64 24.04 -24.75 7.76
CA ALA A 64 22.80 -24.45 7.05
C ALA A 64 21.95 -25.71 6.82
N GLY A 65 22.60 -26.86 6.58
CA GLY A 65 21.92 -28.15 6.41
C GLY A 65 21.22 -28.63 7.69
N ILE A 66 21.84 -28.41 8.85
CA ILE A 66 21.27 -28.83 10.15
C ILE A 66 20.03 -27.99 10.51
N LEU A 67 20.06 -26.68 10.24
CA LEU A 67 18.90 -25.81 10.49
C LEU A 67 17.70 -26.15 9.60
N ILE A 68 17.94 -26.45 8.32
CA ILE A 68 16.87 -26.86 7.39
C ILE A 68 16.24 -28.18 7.85
N LEU A 69 17.05 -29.15 8.30
CA LEU A 69 16.54 -30.43 8.80
C LEU A 69 15.72 -30.28 10.08
N GLY A 70 16.17 -29.41 11.00
CA GLY A 70 15.43 -29.10 12.23
C GLY A 70 14.05 -28.49 11.96
N LEU A 71 13.97 -27.56 11.00
CA LEU A 71 12.70 -26.95 10.59
C LEU A 71 11.73 -27.98 9.99
N PHE A 72 12.24 -28.91 9.17
CA PHE A 72 11.43 -29.99 8.58
C PHE A 72 10.84 -30.93 9.63
N LEU A 73 11.61 -31.29 10.66
CA LEU A 73 11.14 -32.16 11.74
C LEU A 73 10.10 -31.47 12.62
N LEU A 74 10.25 -30.17 12.88
CA LEU A 74 9.27 -29.38 13.62
C LEU A 74 7.92 -29.31 12.89
N LEU A 75 7.94 -29.01 11.59
CA LEU A 75 6.74 -28.93 10.75
C LEU A 75 6.04 -30.30 10.63
N ALA A 76 6.80 -31.39 10.53
CA ALA A 76 6.24 -32.74 10.53
C ALA A 76 5.55 -33.08 11.87
N GLY A 77 6.12 -32.64 12.99
CA GLY A 77 5.50 -32.79 14.32
C GLY A 77 4.15 -32.08 14.44
N ILE A 78 4.06 -30.85 13.95
CA ILE A 78 2.81 -30.05 13.96
C ILE A 78 1.74 -30.69 13.04
N ALA A 79 2.13 -31.26 11.90
CA ALA A 79 1.20 -31.94 11.00
C ALA A 79 0.63 -33.23 11.61
N LEU A 80 1.43 -33.96 12.39
CA LEU A 80 1.00 -35.19 13.08
C LEU A 80 0.01 -34.90 14.22
N THR A 81 0.21 -33.83 15.00
CA THR A 81 -0.72 -33.45 16.07
C THR A 81 -2.07 -32.96 15.55
N ARG A 82 -2.10 -32.26 14.41
CA ARG A 82 -3.35 -31.84 13.74
C ARG A 82 -4.19 -33.02 13.23
N ARG A 83 -3.56 -34.14 12.85
CA ARG A 83 -4.28 -35.32 12.34
C ARG A 83 -5.04 -36.05 13.44
N SER A 84 -4.47 -36.15 14.64
CA SER A 84 -5.10 -36.80 15.79
C SER A 84 -6.30 -36.03 16.35
N PHE A 85 -6.36 -34.71 16.14
CA PHE A 85 -7.45 -33.89 16.67
C PHE A 85 -8.74 -33.99 15.83
N LYS A 86 -8.63 -34.26 14.52
CA LYS A 86 -9.80 -34.43 13.63
C LYS A 86 -10.59 -35.71 13.89
N GLU A 87 -10.00 -36.71 14.54
CA GLU A 87 -10.64 -38.01 14.77
C GLU A 87 -11.61 -38.00 15.97
N ILE A 88 -11.58 -36.95 16.81
CA ILE A 88 -12.37 -36.87 18.05
C ILE A 88 -13.75 -36.19 17.83
N GLN A 89 -13.98 -35.53 16.69
CA GLN A 89 -15.19 -34.69 16.46
C GLN A 89 -16.33 -35.33 15.64
N THR A 90 -16.48 -36.65 15.62
CA THR A 90 -17.61 -37.29 14.90
C THR A 90 -18.54 -38.14 15.76
N LYS A 91 -19.48 -37.47 16.47
CA LYS A 91 -20.88 -37.87 16.80
C LYS A 91 -21.46 -36.90 17.86
N PRO A 92 -22.79 -36.69 18.02
CA PRO A 92 -23.94 -37.56 17.70
C PRO A 92 -25.11 -36.88 16.93
N SER A 93 -25.85 -37.62 16.09
CA SER A 93 -27.18 -38.25 16.33
C SER A 93 -28.39 -37.36 16.00
N LEU A 94 -29.10 -37.77 14.95
CA LEU A 94 -30.39 -37.29 14.48
C LEU A 94 -31.54 -37.81 15.36
N THR A 95 -32.58 -36.99 15.54
CA THR A 95 -33.96 -37.48 15.73
C THR A 95 -34.92 -36.59 14.92
N PRO A 96 -35.85 -37.15 14.12
CA PRO A 96 -36.85 -36.38 13.39
C PRO A 96 -38.18 -36.34 14.15
N VAL A 97 -38.82 -35.17 14.24
CA VAL A 97 -40.23 -35.05 14.67
C VAL A 97 -41.01 -34.22 13.64
N GLN A 98 -42.14 -34.79 13.23
CA GLN A 98 -43.08 -34.32 12.22
C GLN A 98 -43.98 -33.14 12.70
N PRO A 99 -44.74 -32.50 11.78
CA PRO A 99 -45.30 -31.14 11.94
C PRO A 99 -46.78 -31.12 12.41
N THR A 100 -47.37 -29.90 12.34
CA THR A 100 -48.81 -29.47 12.23
C THR A 100 -49.33 -28.72 13.49
N PRO A 101 -50.30 -27.76 13.41
CA PRO A 101 -50.37 -26.52 12.61
C PRO A 101 -50.86 -25.26 13.38
N THR A 102 -50.76 -24.09 12.73
CA THR A 102 -51.63 -22.88 12.79
C THR A 102 -51.91 -22.18 14.13
N GLU A 103 -51.39 -20.95 14.30
CA GLU A 103 -52.20 -19.73 14.55
C GLU A 103 -51.38 -18.41 14.57
N GLN A 104 -51.92 -17.42 13.84
CA GLN A 104 -51.79 -15.95 13.91
C GLN A 104 -50.43 -15.20 13.87
N PRO A 105 -50.29 -14.20 12.96
CA PRO A 105 -49.15 -13.30 12.93
C PRO A 105 -49.36 -12.14 13.92
N SER A 106 -48.86 -12.30 15.14
CA SER A 106 -48.51 -11.15 15.97
C SER A 106 -47.23 -10.54 15.40
N GLN A 107 -47.36 -9.38 14.76
CA GLN A 107 -46.25 -8.46 14.51
C GLN A 107 -45.71 -7.98 15.86
N VAL A 108 -44.86 -8.81 16.47
CA VAL A 108 -43.83 -8.32 17.36
C VAL A 108 -42.79 -7.73 16.43
N GLU A 109 -42.61 -6.41 16.48
CA GLU A 109 -41.35 -5.81 16.08
C GLU A 109 -40.28 -6.41 16.99
N GLU A 110 -39.81 -7.59 16.59
CA GLU A 110 -38.56 -8.18 17.00
C GLU A 110 -37.54 -7.18 16.47
N GLY A 111 -37.23 -6.18 17.31
CA GLY A 111 -36.08 -5.35 17.07
C GLY A 111 -34.94 -6.32 16.88
N GLU A 112 -34.47 -6.45 15.64
CA GLU A 112 -33.24 -7.17 15.30
C GLU A 112 -32.21 -6.62 16.28
N ALA A 113 -31.98 -7.36 17.36
CA ALA A 113 -30.84 -7.18 18.20
C ALA A 113 -29.70 -7.44 17.22
N LYS A 114 -29.14 -6.34 16.70
CA LYS A 114 -27.95 -6.36 15.88
C LYS A 114 -27.01 -7.32 16.57
N GLU A 115 -26.82 -8.50 15.99
CA GLU A 115 -25.72 -9.41 16.32
C GLU A 115 -24.42 -8.74 15.83
N THR A 116 -24.14 -7.56 16.37
CA THR A 116 -22.89 -6.84 16.23
C THR A 116 -22.13 -7.16 17.50
N GLY A 117 -21.40 -8.27 17.45
CA GLY A 117 -20.56 -8.70 18.55
C GLY A 117 -19.56 -9.74 18.06
N ILE A 118 -18.33 -9.61 18.53
CA ILE A 118 -17.38 -10.73 18.48
C ILE A 118 -17.94 -11.80 19.39
N ALA A 119 -18.23 -12.99 18.84
CA ALA A 119 -18.60 -14.13 19.67
C ALA A 119 -17.42 -14.47 20.61
N THR A 120 -17.66 -14.41 21.91
CA THR A 120 -16.64 -14.56 22.95
C THR A 120 -16.64 -15.94 23.59
N ASP A 121 -17.39 -16.92 23.10
CA ASP A 121 -17.34 -18.30 23.62
C ASP A 121 -16.03 -19.02 23.22
N ASP A 122 -15.64 -20.07 23.95
CA ASP A 122 -14.35 -20.75 23.74
C ASP A 122 -14.20 -21.31 22.31
N VAL A 123 -15.31 -21.76 21.70
CA VAL A 123 -15.29 -22.32 20.34
C VAL A 123 -15.02 -21.22 19.32
N SER A 124 -15.66 -20.05 19.48
CA SER A 124 -15.43 -18.90 18.61
C SER A 124 -14.03 -18.31 18.78
N LEU A 125 -13.53 -18.17 20.00
CA LEU A 125 -12.17 -17.68 20.26
C LEU A 125 -11.11 -18.63 19.66
N GLN A 126 -11.28 -19.94 19.81
CA GLN A 126 -10.39 -20.92 19.17
C GLN A 126 -10.43 -20.80 17.64
N ARG A 127 -11.61 -20.57 17.05
CA ARG A 127 -11.73 -20.36 15.59
C ARG A 127 -10.96 -19.14 15.12
N TYR A 128 -10.96 -18.05 15.89
CA TYR A 128 -10.16 -16.86 15.54
C TYR A 128 -8.66 -17.15 15.58
N LEU A 129 -8.18 -17.92 16.56
CA LEU A 129 -6.79 -18.36 16.62
C LEU A 129 -6.41 -19.28 15.45
N ASP A 130 -7.26 -20.25 15.13
CA ASP A 130 -7.04 -21.15 13.99
C ASP A 130 -6.95 -20.35 12.67
N THR A 131 -7.81 -19.33 12.54
CA THR A 131 -7.80 -18.40 11.39
C THR A 131 -6.51 -17.58 11.35
N LEU A 132 -6.08 -17.03 12.49
CA LEU A 132 -4.82 -16.29 12.60
C LEU A 132 -3.62 -17.14 12.18
N VAL A 133 -3.52 -18.39 12.66
CA VAL A 133 -2.45 -19.31 12.28
C VAL A 133 -2.48 -19.58 10.78
N HIS A 134 -3.66 -19.84 10.23
CA HIS A 134 -3.82 -20.08 8.80
C HIS A 134 -3.36 -18.89 7.94
N ASP A 135 -3.76 -17.67 8.31
CA ASP A 135 -3.38 -16.47 7.58
C ASP A 135 -1.87 -16.16 7.70
N ALA A 136 -1.28 -16.41 8.87
CA ALA A 136 0.16 -16.30 9.07
C ALA A 136 0.94 -17.34 8.23
N GLU A 137 0.43 -18.57 8.11
CA GLU A 137 0.98 -19.60 7.22
C GLU A 137 0.92 -19.15 5.75
N ILE A 138 -0.20 -18.59 5.30
CA ILE A 138 -0.37 -18.05 3.93
C ILE A 138 0.67 -16.94 3.67
N LEU A 139 0.81 -15.98 4.59
CA LEU A 139 1.80 -14.90 4.47
C LEU A 139 3.22 -15.48 4.37
N SER A 140 3.57 -16.45 5.21
CA SER A 140 4.88 -17.11 5.18
C SER A 140 5.15 -17.80 3.84
N VAL A 141 4.15 -18.46 3.26
CA VAL A 141 4.26 -19.11 1.95
C VAL A 141 4.40 -18.08 0.83
N ALA A 142 3.59 -17.02 0.84
CA ALA A 142 3.68 -15.93 -0.13
C ALA A 142 5.08 -15.29 -0.11
N TRP A 143 5.59 -14.98 1.09
CA TRP A 143 6.93 -14.43 1.27
C TRP A 143 8.03 -15.32 0.69
N LYS A 144 8.00 -16.63 0.97
CA LYS A 144 9.00 -17.59 0.47
C LYS A 144 8.97 -17.74 -1.05
N LYS A 145 7.81 -17.53 -1.68
CA LYS A 145 7.65 -17.58 -3.14
C LYS A 145 8.04 -16.28 -3.83
N SER A 146 8.03 -15.15 -3.13
CA SER A 146 8.38 -13.85 -3.69
C SER A 146 9.85 -13.76 -4.11
N SER A 147 10.07 -13.05 -5.22
CA SER A 147 11.40 -12.72 -5.72
C SER A 147 12.21 -11.88 -4.72
N GLY A 148 13.49 -11.65 -5.03
CA GLY A 148 14.32 -10.75 -4.25
C GLY A 148 13.80 -9.31 -4.29
N ASP A 149 13.46 -8.81 -5.48
CA ASP A 149 12.96 -7.45 -5.70
C ASP A 149 11.64 -7.20 -4.98
N VAL A 150 10.70 -8.15 -5.07
CA VAL A 150 9.43 -8.08 -4.35
C VAL A 150 9.65 -8.01 -2.84
N ARG A 151 10.54 -8.86 -2.28
CA ARG A 151 10.84 -8.84 -0.85
C ARG A 151 11.50 -7.52 -0.43
N ARG A 152 12.42 -6.97 -1.24
CA ARG A 152 13.01 -5.65 -0.97
C ARG A 152 11.96 -4.54 -1.01
N GLY A 153 11.14 -4.50 -2.06
CA GLY A 153 10.05 -3.54 -2.18
C GLY A 153 9.08 -3.63 -1.00
N PHE A 154 8.80 -4.85 -0.52
CA PHE A 154 7.98 -5.06 0.67
C PHE A 154 8.64 -4.48 1.92
N ILE A 155 9.92 -4.78 2.14
CA ILE A 155 10.69 -4.28 3.29
C ILE A 155 10.70 -2.75 3.31
N VAL A 156 11.00 -2.13 2.18
CA VAL A 156 11.17 -0.67 2.07
C VAL A 156 9.84 0.06 2.29
N ASN A 157 8.75 -0.43 1.70
CA ASN A 157 7.50 0.32 1.62
C ASN A 157 6.44 -0.11 2.65
N TYR A 158 6.53 -1.34 3.15
CA TYR A 158 5.48 -1.98 3.96
C TYR A 158 5.99 -2.56 5.29
N THR A 159 7.29 -2.42 5.61
CA THR A 159 7.82 -2.80 6.93
C THR A 159 8.20 -1.58 7.75
N PRO A 160 7.80 -1.54 9.03
CA PRO A 160 8.24 -0.49 9.92
C PRO A 160 9.68 -0.71 10.41
N ASN A 161 10.68 -0.26 9.67
CA ASN A 161 12.09 -0.39 10.04
C ASN A 161 12.68 0.87 10.68
N SER A 162 13.44 0.72 11.78
CA SER A 162 13.92 1.80 12.68
C SER A 162 14.92 2.80 12.08
N ASN A 163 15.72 2.46 11.07
CA ASN A 163 16.73 3.37 10.51
C ASN A 163 16.79 3.24 8.97
N ASP A 164 16.52 4.35 8.27
CA ASP A 164 16.44 4.41 6.80
C ASP A 164 17.71 3.97 6.07
N ARG A 165 18.87 4.04 6.72
CA ARG A 165 20.18 3.73 6.11
C ARG A 165 20.71 2.35 6.50
N GLU A 166 20.53 1.97 7.77
CA GLU A 166 20.90 0.63 8.24
C GLU A 166 19.90 -0.43 7.76
N ALA A 167 18.60 -0.13 7.65
CA ALA A 167 17.62 -1.08 7.15
C ALA A 167 17.77 -1.38 5.64
N GLU A 168 18.28 -0.42 4.87
CA GLU A 168 18.64 -0.64 3.47
C GLU A 168 19.90 -1.53 3.40
N GLU A 169 20.96 -1.20 4.14
CA GLU A 169 22.20 -1.99 4.14
C GLU A 169 22.06 -3.37 4.80
N GLU A 170 21.23 -3.51 5.84
CA GLU A 170 21.05 -4.73 6.65
C GLU A 170 19.86 -5.56 6.17
N GLY A 171 18.79 -4.93 5.67
CA GLY A 171 17.69 -5.62 4.98
C GLY A 171 18.14 -6.22 3.64
N ILE A 172 19.10 -5.60 2.94
CA ILE A 172 19.75 -6.18 1.76
C ILE A 172 20.71 -7.31 2.16
N ARG A 173 21.44 -7.20 3.28
CA ARG A 173 22.34 -8.28 3.76
C ARG A 173 21.59 -9.47 4.36
N ASN A 174 20.42 -9.26 4.95
CA ASN A 174 19.59 -10.27 5.60
C ASN A 174 18.14 -10.28 5.04
N MET A 175 17.99 -10.38 3.71
CA MET A 175 16.69 -10.48 3.01
C MET A 175 15.77 -11.65 3.45
N ASN A 176 16.22 -12.48 4.39
CA ASN A 176 15.54 -13.72 4.78
C ASN A 176 14.74 -13.62 6.10
N ALA A 177 14.74 -12.49 6.84
CA ALA A 177 14.23 -12.56 8.21
C ALA A 177 13.47 -11.34 8.79
N PRO A 178 13.94 -10.08 8.76
CA PRO A 178 13.50 -9.08 9.75
C PRO A 178 11.99 -8.79 9.75
N THR A 179 11.41 -8.65 8.56
CA THR A 179 10.00 -8.27 8.40
C THR A 179 9.04 -9.38 8.80
N VAL A 180 9.15 -10.56 8.18
CA VAL A 180 8.26 -11.69 8.51
C VAL A 180 8.44 -12.13 9.95
N LEU A 181 9.64 -11.94 10.52
CA LEU A 181 9.85 -12.15 11.94
C LEU A 181 8.97 -11.23 12.80
N LEU A 182 8.76 -9.96 12.43
CA LEU A 182 7.88 -9.07 13.20
C LEU A 182 6.43 -9.59 13.21
N TYR A 183 5.89 -9.97 12.05
CA TYR A 183 4.55 -10.58 11.97
C TYR A 183 4.48 -11.90 12.76
N ALA A 184 5.48 -12.76 12.60
CA ALA A 184 5.55 -14.04 13.30
C ALA A 184 5.66 -13.87 14.82
N GLN A 185 6.39 -12.85 15.30
CA GLN A 185 6.52 -12.54 16.71
C GLN A 185 5.18 -12.08 17.31
N GLU A 186 4.44 -11.20 16.64
CA GLU A 186 3.12 -10.77 17.13
C GLU A 186 2.10 -11.92 17.13
N VAL A 187 2.14 -12.79 16.10
CA VAL A 187 1.34 -14.02 16.08
C VAL A 187 1.72 -14.95 17.23
N GLU A 188 3.02 -15.20 17.45
CA GLU A 188 3.51 -16.07 18.51
C GLU A 188 3.14 -15.54 19.90
N LYS A 189 3.28 -14.23 20.15
CA LYS A 189 2.82 -13.61 21.39
C LYS A 189 1.35 -13.89 21.63
N MET A 190 0.50 -13.68 20.62
CA MET A 190 -0.94 -13.93 20.73
C MET A 190 -1.27 -15.39 21.00
N LEU A 191 -0.59 -16.34 20.34
CA LEU A 191 -0.80 -17.77 20.56
C LEU A 191 -0.33 -18.24 21.94
N ASN A 192 0.67 -17.57 22.52
CA ASN A 192 1.16 -17.86 23.86
C ASN A 192 0.29 -17.22 24.95
N THR A 193 -0.50 -16.18 24.62
CA THR A 193 -1.54 -15.65 25.50
C THR A 193 -2.70 -16.64 25.54
N GLY A 194 -2.87 -17.35 26.66
CA GLY A 194 -4.00 -18.25 26.85
C GLY A 194 -5.34 -17.53 26.72
N ILE A 195 -6.39 -18.26 26.34
CA ILE A 195 -7.76 -17.72 26.30
C ILE A 195 -8.15 -17.24 27.70
N PRO A 196 -8.64 -15.99 27.86
CA PRO A 196 -9.04 -15.45 29.16
C PRO A 196 -10.19 -16.25 29.80
N SER A 197 -10.28 -16.15 31.13
CA SER A 197 -11.31 -16.85 31.92
C SER A 197 -12.73 -16.58 31.37
N PRO A 198 -13.64 -17.57 31.35
CA PRO A 198 -15.04 -17.36 30.95
C PRO A 198 -15.78 -16.27 31.74
N HIS A 199 -15.26 -15.87 32.91
CA HIS A 199 -15.80 -14.78 33.72
C HIS A 199 -15.26 -13.38 33.37
N ASP A 200 -14.26 -13.30 32.50
CA ASP A 200 -13.64 -12.05 32.05
C ASP A 200 -14.16 -11.69 30.65
N GLU A 201 -15.38 -11.17 30.60
CA GLU A 201 -16.06 -10.86 29.33
C GLU A 201 -15.30 -9.82 28.50
N GLU A 202 -14.74 -8.80 29.15
CA GLU A 202 -13.96 -7.73 28.51
C GLU A 202 -12.65 -8.28 27.94
N GLY A 203 -11.90 -9.04 28.73
CA GLY A 203 -10.66 -9.66 28.28
C GLY A 203 -10.89 -10.62 27.11
N ARG A 204 -11.99 -11.39 27.12
CA ARG A 204 -12.36 -12.28 26.01
C ARG A 204 -12.75 -11.53 24.74
N PHE A 205 -13.46 -10.42 24.88
CA PHE A 205 -13.77 -9.53 23.76
C PHE A 205 -12.49 -8.97 23.14
N ALA A 206 -11.61 -8.39 23.97
CA ALA A 206 -10.33 -7.84 23.54
C ALA A 206 -9.44 -8.92 22.89
N TYR A 207 -9.43 -10.13 23.44
CA TYR A 207 -8.72 -11.28 22.89
C TYR A 207 -9.19 -11.66 21.48
N GLY A 208 -10.51 -11.82 21.30
CA GLY A 208 -11.09 -12.13 20.00
C GLY A 208 -10.87 -11.01 18.98
N LEU A 209 -10.96 -9.76 19.41
CA LEU A 209 -10.73 -8.58 18.56
C LEU A 209 -9.28 -8.50 18.09
N HIS A 210 -8.32 -8.71 18.99
CA HIS A 210 -6.90 -8.68 18.69
C HIS A 210 -6.48 -9.81 17.73
N ALA A 211 -6.97 -11.03 17.96
CA ALA A 211 -6.72 -12.16 17.06
C ALA A 211 -7.19 -11.86 15.64
N ARG A 212 -8.38 -11.25 15.51
CA ARG A 212 -8.93 -10.85 14.21
C ARG A 212 -8.11 -9.73 13.58
N LEU A 213 -7.66 -8.73 14.34
CA LEU A 213 -6.81 -7.67 13.82
C LEU A 213 -5.50 -8.24 13.25
N LEU A 214 -4.81 -9.10 13.99
CA LEU A 214 -3.58 -9.74 13.53
C LEU A 214 -3.80 -10.59 12.27
N SER A 215 -4.94 -11.29 12.17
CA SER A 215 -5.34 -12.03 10.98
C SER A 215 -5.52 -11.08 9.78
N CYS A 216 -6.22 -9.95 9.98
CA CYS A 216 -6.40 -8.93 8.94
C CYS A 216 -5.04 -8.35 8.47
N ILE A 217 -4.14 -8.06 9.41
CA ILE A 217 -2.77 -7.60 9.13
C ILE A 217 -2.01 -8.63 8.28
N CYS A 218 -2.08 -9.93 8.62
CA CYS A 218 -1.42 -10.99 7.84
C CYS A 218 -1.99 -11.09 6.42
N ARG A 219 -3.31 -10.99 6.26
CA ARG A 219 -3.96 -10.99 4.94
C ARG A 219 -3.59 -9.76 4.12
N ALA A 220 -3.65 -8.56 4.71
CA ALA A 220 -3.27 -7.33 4.02
C ALA A 220 -1.79 -7.35 3.59
N ALA A 221 -0.89 -7.85 4.44
CA ALA A 221 0.51 -8.10 4.06
C ALA A 221 0.64 -9.07 2.88
N THR A 222 -0.18 -10.12 2.85
CA THR A 222 -0.22 -11.05 1.72
C THR A 222 -0.67 -10.36 0.44
N GLU A 223 -1.72 -9.52 0.49
CA GLU A 223 -2.18 -8.76 -0.68
C GLU A 223 -1.13 -7.76 -1.17
N LYS A 224 -0.37 -7.12 -0.27
CA LYS A 224 0.76 -6.27 -0.67
C LYS A 224 1.89 -7.05 -1.36
N LEU A 225 2.19 -8.27 -0.92
CA LEU A 225 3.15 -9.12 -1.63
C LEU A 225 2.66 -9.48 -3.03
N LYS A 226 1.38 -9.86 -3.19
CA LYS A 226 0.80 -10.16 -4.51
C LYS A 226 0.81 -8.94 -5.42
N MET A 227 0.44 -7.77 -4.91
CA MET A 227 0.49 -6.51 -5.64
C MET A 227 1.92 -6.23 -6.14
N LEU A 228 2.94 -6.39 -5.29
CA LEU A 228 4.34 -6.20 -5.67
C LEU A 228 4.80 -7.23 -6.72
N GLN A 229 4.37 -8.50 -6.63
CA GLN A 229 4.64 -9.52 -7.66
C GLN A 229 4.00 -9.14 -9.00
N GLU A 230 2.79 -8.61 -8.99
CA GLU A 230 2.12 -8.17 -10.20
C GLU A 230 2.80 -6.95 -10.82
N LEU A 231 3.32 -6.03 -9.99
CA LEU A 231 4.13 -4.91 -10.48
C LEU A 231 5.47 -5.39 -11.09
N GLU A 232 6.09 -6.42 -10.54
CA GLU A 232 7.27 -7.05 -11.13
C GLU A 232 6.94 -7.63 -12.52
N ARG A 233 5.80 -8.32 -12.65
CA ARG A 233 5.31 -8.83 -13.94
C ARG A 233 5.05 -7.71 -14.95
N VAL A 234 4.43 -6.60 -14.53
CA VAL A 234 4.23 -5.42 -15.39
C VAL A 234 5.57 -4.84 -15.87
N HIS A 235 6.59 -4.82 -15.00
CA HIS A 235 7.93 -4.40 -15.39
C HIS A 235 8.56 -5.35 -16.42
N GLU A 236 8.47 -6.67 -16.20
CA GLU A 236 9.02 -7.69 -17.11
C GLU A 236 8.35 -7.66 -18.49
N GLU A 237 7.03 -7.44 -18.55
CA GLU A 237 6.25 -7.46 -19.80
C GLU A 237 6.34 -6.15 -20.57
N GLU A 238 6.30 -5.01 -19.87
CA GLU A 238 6.14 -3.69 -20.50
C GLU A 238 7.41 -2.83 -20.44
N GLY A 239 8.39 -3.19 -19.60
CA GLY A 239 9.71 -2.53 -19.49
C GLY A 239 9.67 -1.14 -18.83
N GLY A 240 8.52 -0.70 -18.33
CA GLY A 240 8.32 0.59 -17.65
C GLY A 240 8.89 0.61 -16.23
N PRO A 241 9.19 1.80 -15.66
CA PRO A 241 9.73 1.90 -14.32
C PRO A 241 8.68 1.51 -13.26
N VAL A 242 9.13 0.86 -12.19
CA VAL A 242 8.31 0.51 -11.03
C VAL A 242 9.03 0.96 -9.75
N CYS A 243 8.77 2.18 -9.31
CA CYS A 243 9.51 2.78 -8.19
C CYS A 243 9.38 1.99 -6.88
N LEU A 244 8.21 1.35 -6.64
CA LEU A 244 8.00 0.56 -5.41
C LEU A 244 8.95 -0.64 -5.27
N LEU A 245 9.46 -1.18 -6.37
CA LEU A 245 10.42 -2.29 -6.35
C LEU A 245 11.88 -1.80 -6.41
N GLY A 246 12.11 -0.50 -6.58
CA GLY A 246 13.43 0.03 -6.93
C GLY A 246 13.92 -0.46 -8.31
N LEU A 247 13.04 -1.09 -9.10
CA LEU A 247 13.31 -1.51 -10.46
C LEU A 247 13.27 -0.27 -11.35
N LYS A 248 14.47 0.25 -11.57
CA LYS A 248 14.69 1.22 -12.64
C LYS A 248 14.62 0.48 -13.96
N GLU A 249 14.31 1.23 -15.00
CA GLU A 249 14.52 0.78 -16.36
C GLU A 249 15.92 0.15 -16.49
N ASN A 250 16.03 -0.98 -17.19
CA ASN A 250 17.32 -1.63 -17.47
C ASN A 250 18.37 -0.55 -17.74
N ASP A 251 19.37 -0.48 -16.85
CA ASP A 251 20.18 0.70 -16.58
C ASP A 251 20.50 1.56 -17.83
N ASP A 252 20.19 2.86 -17.75
CA ASP A 252 20.58 3.98 -18.64
C ASP A 252 19.68 4.44 -19.80
N ILE A 253 18.58 3.77 -20.17
CA ILE A 253 17.78 4.22 -21.32
C ILE A 253 16.63 5.13 -20.87
N GLY A 254 16.92 6.37 -20.47
CA GLY A 254 15.82 7.34 -20.28
C GLY A 254 14.98 7.50 -21.56
N LEU A 255 13.73 7.98 -21.42
CA LEU A 255 12.85 8.25 -22.58
C LEU A 255 13.62 8.94 -23.72
N PRO A 256 13.63 8.38 -24.94
CA PRO A 256 14.38 8.94 -26.06
C PRO A 256 13.95 10.39 -26.30
N PRO A 257 14.86 11.32 -26.62
CA PRO A 257 14.47 12.70 -26.96
C PRO A 257 13.45 12.73 -28.10
N VAL A 258 12.55 13.71 -28.10
CA VAL A 258 11.50 13.83 -29.13
C VAL A 258 12.13 13.92 -30.52
N GLU A 259 13.23 14.64 -30.67
CA GLU A 259 13.95 14.79 -31.93
C GLU A 259 14.51 13.47 -32.45
N PHE A 260 14.82 12.53 -31.55
CA PHE A 260 15.27 11.19 -31.93
C PHE A 260 14.10 10.36 -32.48
N LEU A 261 12.93 10.45 -31.84
CA LEU A 261 11.71 9.74 -32.26
C LEU A 261 11.16 10.26 -33.58
N GLU A 262 11.26 11.56 -33.84
CA GLU A 262 10.88 12.16 -35.13
C GLU A 262 11.81 11.72 -36.27
N ARG A 263 13.10 11.48 -35.98
CA ARG A 263 14.11 11.11 -36.97
C ARG A 263 14.22 9.61 -37.22
N ASN A 264 13.87 8.79 -36.22
CA ASN A 264 13.94 7.34 -36.27
C ASN A 264 12.54 6.81 -35.95
N PRO A 265 11.65 6.69 -36.95
CA PRO A 265 10.31 6.23 -36.71
C PRO A 265 10.36 4.76 -36.27
N ASP A 266 10.25 4.55 -34.97
CA ASP A 266 9.91 3.26 -34.39
C ASP A 266 8.58 2.77 -34.97
N PRO A 267 8.27 1.47 -34.87
CA PRO A 267 6.92 0.98 -35.10
C PRO A 267 5.92 1.86 -34.35
N LEU A 268 4.84 2.26 -35.00
CA LEU A 268 3.81 3.08 -34.40
C LEU A 268 2.79 2.19 -33.70
N ALA A 269 2.27 2.64 -32.56
CA ALA A 269 1.09 2.05 -31.96
C ALA A 269 -0.12 2.29 -32.86
N SER A 270 -0.98 1.28 -32.98
CA SER A 270 -2.24 1.41 -33.68
C SER A 270 -3.19 2.33 -32.91
N LEU A 271 -4.12 2.93 -33.66
CA LEU A 271 -5.15 3.77 -33.06
C LEU A 271 -6.06 2.98 -32.10
N GLU A 272 -6.31 1.71 -32.42
CA GLU A 272 -7.10 0.79 -31.61
C GLU A 272 -6.43 0.59 -30.24
N GLU A 273 -5.14 0.20 -30.23
CA GLU A 273 -4.33 0.07 -29.00
C GLU A 273 -4.34 1.34 -28.15
N LEU A 274 -4.19 2.51 -28.78
CA LEU A 274 -4.21 3.79 -28.05
C LEU A 274 -5.59 4.12 -27.46
N SER A 275 -6.66 3.80 -28.20
CA SER A 275 -8.03 4.02 -27.75
C SER A 275 -8.46 3.08 -26.63
N GLU A 276 -7.94 1.84 -26.64
CA GLU A 276 -8.12 0.87 -25.56
C GLU A 276 -7.39 1.31 -24.29
N LEU A 277 -6.15 1.79 -24.44
CA LEU A 277 -5.34 2.24 -23.31
C LEU A 277 -5.87 3.52 -22.67
N LEU A 278 -6.25 4.51 -23.49
CA LEU A 278 -6.70 5.83 -23.06
C LEU A 278 -8.09 6.14 -23.65
N PRO A 279 -9.17 5.60 -23.07
CA PRO A 279 -10.51 5.80 -23.59
C PRO A 279 -10.90 7.29 -23.59
N GLY A 280 -11.37 7.78 -24.74
CA GLY A 280 -11.78 9.17 -24.94
C GLY A 280 -10.64 10.16 -25.25
N SER A 281 -9.41 9.68 -25.44
CA SER A 281 -8.24 10.52 -25.72
C SER A 281 -8.07 10.93 -27.19
N VAL A 282 -8.67 10.20 -28.14
CA VAL A 282 -8.43 10.43 -29.57
C VAL A 282 -9.38 11.51 -30.10
N PRO A 283 -8.88 12.69 -30.51
CA PRO A 283 -9.69 13.66 -31.22
C PRO A 283 -10.08 13.09 -32.59
N PRO A 284 -11.32 13.26 -33.06
CA PRO A 284 -11.77 12.69 -34.34
C PRO A 284 -11.00 13.17 -35.59
N PHE A 285 -10.12 14.16 -35.47
CA PHE A 285 -9.44 14.82 -36.59
C PHE A 285 -7.91 14.77 -36.56
N SER A 286 -7.30 14.15 -35.55
CA SER A 286 -5.85 13.92 -35.52
C SER A 286 -5.60 12.43 -35.28
N ARG A 287 -4.81 11.82 -36.16
CA ARG A 287 -4.20 10.50 -35.95
C ARG A 287 -2.78 10.74 -35.47
N PRO A 288 -2.56 10.99 -34.17
CA PRO A 288 -1.22 11.15 -33.67
C PRO A 288 -0.48 9.83 -33.85
N GLU A 289 0.62 9.88 -34.59
CA GLU A 289 1.54 8.77 -34.75
C GLU A 289 2.35 8.66 -33.46
N ILE A 290 1.98 7.73 -32.58
CA ILE A 290 2.67 7.51 -31.31
C ILE A 290 3.67 6.36 -31.48
N PRO A 291 4.97 6.60 -31.32
CA PRO A 291 5.98 5.55 -31.28
C PRO A 291 5.64 4.47 -30.24
N LEU A 292 5.78 3.21 -30.62
CA LEU A 292 5.45 2.05 -29.77
C LEU A 292 6.21 2.08 -28.44
N VAL A 293 7.43 2.65 -28.42
CA VAL A 293 8.20 2.84 -27.18
C VAL A 293 7.45 3.74 -26.18
N LEU A 294 6.88 4.86 -26.63
CA LEU A 294 6.11 5.76 -25.76
C LEU A 294 4.77 5.15 -25.38
N PHE A 295 4.14 4.41 -26.29
CA PHE A 295 2.91 3.67 -26.00
C PHE A 295 3.13 2.63 -24.90
N ARG A 296 4.17 1.79 -25.00
CA ARG A 296 4.51 0.80 -23.97
C ARG A 296 4.82 1.44 -22.62
N ARG A 297 5.50 2.59 -22.61
CA ARG A 297 5.77 3.37 -21.39
C ARG A 297 4.47 3.85 -20.75
N MET A 298 3.57 4.43 -21.54
CA MET A 298 2.25 4.84 -21.05
C MET A 298 1.45 3.64 -20.55
N SER A 299 1.45 2.53 -21.29
CA SER A 299 0.80 1.28 -20.90
C SER A 299 1.28 0.82 -19.53
N SER A 300 2.60 0.83 -19.33
CA SER A 300 3.17 0.38 -18.07
C SER A 300 2.75 1.28 -16.92
N LEU A 301 2.73 2.60 -17.12
CA LEU A 301 2.26 3.55 -16.09
C LEU A 301 0.78 3.37 -15.75
N VAL A 302 -0.06 3.09 -16.76
CA VAL A 302 -1.49 2.77 -16.59
C VAL A 302 -1.64 1.47 -15.78
N SER A 303 -0.92 0.41 -16.16
CA SER A 303 -0.90 -0.88 -15.46
C SER A 303 -0.41 -0.73 -14.02
N VAL A 304 0.69 -0.03 -13.78
CA VAL A 304 1.24 0.25 -12.44
C VAL A 304 0.21 0.99 -11.59
N ASN A 305 -0.44 2.02 -12.13
CA ASN A 305 -1.46 2.77 -11.41
C ASN A 305 -2.67 1.89 -11.04
N ARG A 306 -3.13 1.05 -11.98
CA ARG A 306 -4.23 0.10 -11.74
C ARG A 306 -3.88 -0.88 -10.63
N VAL A 307 -2.74 -1.56 -10.74
CA VAL A 307 -2.28 -2.58 -9.78
C VAL A 307 -2.09 -1.98 -8.38
N LYS A 308 -1.52 -0.77 -8.27
CA LYS A 308 -1.40 -0.05 -6.99
C LYS A 308 -2.77 0.26 -6.37
N GLY A 309 -3.73 0.66 -7.20
CA GLY A 309 -5.11 0.92 -6.77
C GLY A 309 -5.79 -0.34 -6.25
N GLU A 310 -5.80 -1.41 -7.06
CA GLU A 310 -6.38 -2.70 -6.69
C GLU A 310 -5.73 -3.28 -5.43
N GLY A 311 -4.40 -3.30 -5.35
CA GLY A 311 -3.70 -3.80 -4.17
C GLY A 311 -3.93 -2.96 -2.90
N LEU A 312 -4.30 -1.68 -3.02
CA LEU A 312 -4.77 -0.87 -1.89
C LEU A 312 -6.17 -1.27 -1.46
N GLU A 313 -7.09 -1.39 -2.42
CA GLU A 313 -8.47 -1.81 -2.17
C GLU A 313 -8.53 -3.22 -1.55
N ASP A 314 -7.83 -4.18 -2.12
CA ASP A 314 -7.76 -5.57 -1.63
C ASP A 314 -7.21 -5.65 -0.20
N SER A 315 -6.22 -4.81 0.13
CA SER A 315 -5.66 -4.72 1.49
C SER A 315 -6.66 -4.11 2.48
N LEU A 316 -7.37 -3.06 2.07
CA LEU A 316 -8.41 -2.43 2.89
C LEU A 316 -9.57 -3.39 3.17
N LEU A 317 -10.00 -4.15 2.17
CA LEU A 317 -11.09 -5.12 2.32
C LEU A 317 -10.80 -6.16 3.40
N GLN A 318 -9.53 -6.51 3.65
CA GLN A 318 -9.16 -7.43 4.74
C GLN A 318 -9.56 -6.91 6.12
N PHE A 319 -9.60 -5.59 6.33
CA PHE A 319 -10.00 -4.99 7.60
C PHE A 319 -11.51 -4.81 7.75
N GLY A 320 -12.31 -5.06 6.70
CA GLY A 320 -13.76 -4.86 6.75
C GLY A 320 -14.42 -5.68 7.85
N ASP A 321 -13.97 -6.90 8.08
CA ASP A 321 -14.49 -7.79 9.11
C ASP A 321 -14.09 -7.37 10.53
N PHE A 322 -12.89 -6.81 10.70
CA PHE A 322 -12.45 -6.19 11.95
C PHE A 322 -13.28 -4.94 12.26
N LEU A 323 -13.51 -4.07 11.26
CA LEU A 323 -14.35 -2.89 11.43
C LEU A 323 -15.80 -3.23 11.78
N LYS A 324 -16.38 -4.25 11.13
CA LYS A 324 -17.70 -4.76 11.52
C LYS A 324 -17.73 -5.23 12.97
N ALA A 325 -16.65 -5.84 13.45
CA ALA A 325 -16.52 -6.29 14.83
C ALA A 325 -16.53 -5.14 15.84
N LEU A 326 -16.00 -3.99 15.43
CA LEU A 326 -16.06 -2.71 16.13
C LEU A 326 -17.39 -1.95 15.93
N ASN A 327 -18.39 -2.59 15.31
CA ASN A 327 -19.66 -1.98 14.93
C ASN A 327 -19.49 -0.71 14.07
N THR A 328 -18.46 -0.70 13.23
CA THR A 328 -18.17 0.39 12.29
C THR A 328 -17.95 -0.14 10.88
N SER A 329 -17.81 0.76 9.92
CA SER A 329 -17.56 0.46 8.52
C SER A 329 -16.77 1.59 7.90
N PHE A 330 -16.05 1.32 6.81
CA PHE A 330 -15.32 2.36 6.08
C PHE A 330 -16.20 3.55 5.68
N ALA A 331 -17.46 3.31 5.30
CA ALA A 331 -18.40 4.38 4.97
C ALA A 331 -18.73 5.23 6.20
N GLN A 332 -19.05 4.60 7.35
CA GLN A 332 -19.33 5.34 8.58
C GLN A 332 -18.12 6.17 9.01
N LEU A 333 -16.93 5.59 8.96
CA LEU A 333 -15.70 6.30 9.28
C LEU A 333 -15.49 7.51 8.35
N ALA A 334 -15.80 7.38 7.06
CA ALA A 334 -15.58 8.43 6.06
C ALA A 334 -16.55 9.60 6.18
N TYR A 335 -17.79 9.36 6.62
CA TYR A 335 -18.85 10.37 6.65
C TYR A 335 -19.20 10.90 8.04
N ALA A 336 -19.17 10.04 9.06
CA ALA A 336 -19.58 10.40 10.42
C ALA A 336 -18.40 10.89 11.28
N GLY A 337 -17.19 10.87 10.72
CA GLY A 337 -15.96 11.04 11.49
C GLY A 337 -15.67 9.82 12.35
N VAL A 338 -14.54 9.88 13.05
CA VAL A 338 -14.18 8.86 14.02
C VAL A 338 -14.99 9.15 15.28
N GLY A 339 -16.21 8.61 15.36
CA GLY A 339 -17.00 8.66 16.59
C GLY A 339 -16.28 7.92 17.73
N ASP A 340 -16.97 7.68 18.85
CA ASP A 340 -16.44 6.86 19.96
C ASP A 340 -16.24 5.40 19.51
N THR A 341 -15.16 5.14 18.76
CA THR A 341 -14.74 3.78 18.45
C THR A 341 -14.11 3.19 19.70
N PRO A 342 -14.55 2.00 20.14
CA PRO A 342 -14.08 1.44 21.40
C PRO A 342 -12.58 1.15 21.31
N SER A 343 -11.83 1.65 22.28
CA SER A 343 -10.46 1.22 22.52
C SER A 343 -10.47 -0.15 23.20
N TYR A 344 -9.42 -0.94 23.04
CA TYR A 344 -9.31 -2.24 23.71
C TYR A 344 -7.87 -2.56 24.12
N SER A 345 -7.71 -3.42 25.12
CA SER A 345 -6.40 -3.83 25.61
C SER A 345 -5.80 -4.98 24.77
N VAL A 346 -4.50 -4.91 24.52
CA VAL A 346 -3.73 -5.97 23.86
C VAL A 346 -3.52 -7.10 24.87
N PRO A 347 -3.92 -8.35 24.56
CA PRO A 347 -3.94 -9.43 25.55
C PRO A 347 -2.61 -9.80 26.21
N TYR A 348 -1.46 -9.55 25.56
CA TYR A 348 -0.13 -9.90 26.09
C TYR A 348 0.68 -8.73 26.64
N SER A 349 0.31 -7.49 26.35
CA SER A 349 1.03 -6.30 26.82
C SER A 349 0.19 -5.40 27.71
N GLU A 350 -1.13 -5.66 27.82
CA GLU A 350 -2.12 -4.81 28.48
C GLU A 350 -2.20 -3.38 27.90
N GLU A 351 -1.53 -3.16 26.77
CA GLU A 351 -1.49 -1.89 26.07
C GLU A 351 -2.84 -1.56 25.46
N ILE A 352 -3.23 -0.28 25.46
CA ILE A 352 -4.52 0.14 24.89
C ILE A 352 -4.33 0.53 23.44
N ILE A 353 -5.00 -0.18 22.53
CA ILE A 353 -5.20 0.25 21.15
C ILE A 353 -6.36 1.23 21.14
N ASP A 354 -6.03 2.51 20.96
CA ASP A 354 -6.97 3.54 20.55
C ASP A 354 -7.36 3.34 19.07
N THR A 355 -8.54 2.76 18.89
CA THR A 355 -9.18 2.55 17.59
C THR A 355 -9.45 3.88 16.88
N THR A 356 -9.59 4.98 17.61
CA THR A 356 -9.81 6.30 17.01
C THR A 356 -8.56 6.75 16.26
N THR A 357 -7.42 6.79 16.94
CA THR A 357 -6.11 7.08 16.33
C THR A 357 -5.79 6.13 15.17
N PHE A 358 -6.18 4.85 15.28
CA PHE A 358 -6.05 3.86 14.22
C PHE A 358 -6.83 4.27 12.96
N VAL A 359 -8.08 4.68 13.12
CA VAL A 359 -8.94 5.13 12.02
C VAL A 359 -8.49 6.47 11.44
N GLU A 360 -8.06 7.42 12.26
CA GLU A 360 -7.54 8.70 11.78
C GLU A 360 -6.31 8.51 10.90
N SER A 361 -5.41 7.59 11.31
CA SER A 361 -4.23 7.23 10.52
C SER A 361 -4.61 6.66 9.14
N LEU A 362 -5.67 5.83 9.10
CA LEU A 362 -6.31 5.31 7.90
C LEU A 362 -6.75 6.44 6.94
N PHE A 363 -7.40 7.48 7.45
CA PHE A 363 -7.78 8.65 6.64
C PHE A 363 -6.60 9.47 6.16
N ASP A 364 -5.60 9.63 7.03
CA ASP A 364 -4.39 10.36 6.70
C ASP A 364 -3.60 9.68 5.59
N THR A 365 -3.61 8.35 5.46
CA THR A 365 -2.98 7.69 4.30
C THR A 365 -3.65 8.05 2.96
N GLY A 366 -4.84 8.66 2.96
CA GLY A 366 -5.58 9.02 1.75
C GLY A 366 -6.32 7.85 1.12
N ALA A 367 -6.30 6.68 1.77
CA ALA A 367 -6.95 5.44 1.34
C ALA A 367 -8.44 5.59 0.98
N PHE A 368 -9.13 6.58 1.58
CA PHE A 368 -10.58 6.78 1.41
C PHE A 368 -10.98 7.88 0.43
N ARG A 369 -10.05 8.66 -0.13
CA ARG A 369 -10.43 9.89 -0.84
C ARG A 369 -11.13 9.63 -2.18
N LEU A 370 -10.82 8.52 -2.84
CA LEU A 370 -11.43 8.04 -4.09
C LEU A 370 -11.19 6.52 -4.16
N GLY A 371 -12.19 5.71 -4.48
CA GLY A 371 -11.99 4.27 -4.73
C GLY A 371 -10.99 4.02 -5.87
N ALA A 372 -10.31 2.87 -5.89
CA ALA A 372 -9.24 2.58 -6.84
C ALA A 372 -9.68 2.80 -8.30
N ALA A 373 -10.88 2.33 -8.66
CA ALA A 373 -11.46 2.54 -9.98
C ALA A 373 -11.66 4.02 -10.32
N ALA A 374 -12.06 4.86 -9.36
CA ALA A 374 -12.25 6.30 -9.57
C ALA A 374 -10.91 7.04 -9.73
N GLN A 375 -9.89 6.65 -8.95
CA GLN A 375 -8.53 7.18 -9.10
C GLN A 375 -7.94 6.81 -10.45
N HIS A 376 -8.08 5.55 -10.85
CA HIS A 376 -7.62 5.05 -12.14
C HIS A 376 -8.34 5.75 -13.30
N LYS A 377 -9.67 5.88 -13.22
CA LYS A 377 -10.44 6.63 -14.22
C LYS A 377 -10.01 8.10 -14.28
N ALA A 378 -9.75 8.75 -13.15
CA ALA A 378 -9.28 10.13 -13.12
C ALA A 378 -7.86 10.26 -13.71
N PHE A 379 -7.00 9.25 -13.48
CA PHE A 379 -5.69 9.13 -14.12
C PHE A 379 -5.83 9.03 -15.64
N LEU A 380 -6.64 8.08 -16.13
CA LEU A 380 -6.90 7.89 -17.55
C LEU A 380 -7.50 9.15 -18.20
N THR A 381 -8.46 9.80 -17.54
CA THR A 381 -9.09 11.02 -18.05
C THR A 381 -8.08 12.16 -18.17
N ARG A 382 -7.22 12.34 -17.17
CA ARG A 382 -6.17 13.37 -17.19
C ARG A 382 -5.11 13.06 -18.25
N ALA A 383 -4.72 11.79 -18.37
CA ALA A 383 -3.79 11.35 -19.41
C ALA A 383 -4.40 11.56 -20.80
N ALA A 384 -5.67 11.21 -21.01
CA ALA A 384 -6.39 11.41 -22.26
C ALA A 384 -6.48 12.87 -22.69
N GLN A 385 -6.65 13.80 -21.74
CA GLN A 385 -6.79 15.23 -22.01
C GLN A 385 -5.44 15.97 -22.13
N GLY A 386 -4.33 15.31 -21.77
CA GLY A 386 -3.04 15.97 -21.53
C GLY A 386 -2.17 16.18 -22.77
N TRP A 387 -2.61 15.77 -23.96
CA TRP A 387 -1.76 15.76 -25.14
C TRP A 387 -2.56 15.92 -26.44
N THR A 388 -1.91 16.44 -27.47
CA THR A 388 -2.49 16.69 -28.81
C THR A 388 -1.56 16.28 -29.95
N ASP A 389 -0.29 16.05 -29.65
CA ASP A 389 0.79 15.74 -30.58
C ASP A 389 1.87 14.87 -29.90
N LEU A 390 2.89 14.47 -30.64
CA LEU A 390 3.97 13.62 -30.14
C LEU A 390 4.76 14.27 -28.99
N ALA A 391 5.08 15.56 -29.10
CA ALA A 391 5.87 16.28 -28.11
C ALA A 391 5.13 16.39 -26.77
N SER A 392 3.84 16.71 -26.81
CA SER A 392 2.98 16.76 -25.62
C SER A 392 2.73 15.38 -25.02
N PHE A 393 2.60 14.31 -25.83
CA PHE A 393 2.51 12.94 -25.32
C PHE A 393 3.80 12.48 -24.64
N HIS A 394 4.96 12.78 -25.23
CA HIS A 394 6.27 12.52 -24.62
C HIS A 394 6.41 13.22 -23.27
N GLN A 395 6.10 14.51 -23.23
CA GLN A 395 6.14 15.29 -21.99
C GLN A 395 5.14 14.75 -20.95
N LEU A 396 3.97 14.28 -21.37
CA LEU A 396 3.00 13.65 -20.50
C LEU A 396 3.58 12.37 -19.86
N VAL A 397 4.15 11.45 -20.66
CA VAL A 397 4.78 10.22 -20.14
C VAL A 397 5.87 10.58 -19.12
N ARG A 398 6.78 11.51 -19.47
CA ARG A 398 7.84 11.98 -18.56
C ARG A 398 7.27 12.56 -17.26
N ASN A 399 6.22 13.37 -17.34
CA ASN A 399 5.58 13.95 -16.16
C ASN A 399 4.95 12.86 -15.28
N LEU A 400 4.34 11.84 -15.88
CA LEU A 400 3.73 10.73 -15.17
C LEU A 400 4.79 9.84 -14.50
N GLU A 401 5.90 9.53 -15.16
CA GLU A 401 7.04 8.81 -14.55
C GLU A 401 7.62 9.59 -13.37
N GLY A 402 7.86 10.89 -13.56
CA GLY A 402 8.36 11.77 -12.49
C GLY A 402 7.39 11.85 -11.31
N LYS A 403 6.08 11.89 -11.59
CA LYS A 403 5.04 11.87 -10.57
C LYS A 403 4.96 10.52 -9.85
N GLU A 404 5.07 9.39 -10.55
CA GLU A 404 5.03 8.06 -9.94
C GLU A 404 6.13 7.90 -8.89
N LYS A 405 7.35 8.33 -9.23
CA LYS A 405 8.47 8.41 -8.30
C LYS A 405 8.21 9.34 -7.12
N ALA A 406 7.76 10.57 -7.40
CA ALA A 406 7.48 11.56 -6.37
C ALA A 406 6.38 11.10 -5.41
N ASP A 407 5.34 10.44 -5.92
CA ASP A 407 4.23 9.89 -5.13
C ASP A 407 4.73 8.74 -4.24
N ALA A 408 5.61 7.87 -4.75
CA ALA A 408 6.23 6.80 -3.94
C ALA A 408 7.06 7.38 -2.78
N ASP A 409 7.96 8.32 -3.08
CA ASP A 409 8.82 8.99 -2.09
C ASP A 409 7.98 9.77 -1.05
N TYR A 410 6.96 10.49 -1.52
CA TYR A 410 6.03 11.23 -0.66
C TYR A 410 5.25 10.30 0.27
N THR A 411 4.73 9.19 -0.26
CA THR A 411 3.94 8.22 0.52
C THR A 411 4.79 7.60 1.62
N LEU A 412 6.01 7.17 1.28
CA LEU A 412 6.95 6.63 2.23
C LEU A 412 7.35 7.66 3.29
N GLY A 413 7.67 8.89 2.88
CA GLY A 413 7.97 9.99 3.79
C GLY A 413 6.81 10.33 4.73
N LYS A 414 5.56 10.23 4.24
CA LYS A 414 4.36 10.42 5.06
C LYS A 414 4.20 9.32 6.09
N LYS A 415 4.32 8.04 5.68
CA LYS A 415 4.28 6.88 6.60
C LYS A 415 5.32 7.00 7.72
N ARG A 416 6.54 7.42 7.37
CA ARG A 416 7.63 7.67 8.33
C ARG A 416 7.32 8.82 9.29
N LYS A 417 6.72 9.91 8.83
CA LYS A 417 6.28 11.01 9.71
C LYS A 417 5.15 10.57 10.65
N THR A 418 4.17 9.83 10.15
CA THR A 418 3.09 9.28 10.97
C THR A 418 3.65 8.35 12.03
N ARG A 419 4.58 7.46 11.66
CA ARG A 419 5.33 6.65 12.63
C ARG A 419 5.96 7.49 13.72
N GLN A 420 6.74 8.50 13.33
CA GLN A 420 7.52 9.27 14.28
C GLN A 420 6.60 9.93 15.30
N ARG A 421 5.46 10.47 14.84
CA ARG A 421 4.42 11.00 15.74
C ARG A 421 3.86 9.92 16.67
N LEU A 422 3.59 8.73 16.17
CA LEU A 422 3.09 7.63 17.00
C LEU A 422 4.12 7.18 18.04
N LEU A 423 5.40 7.12 17.69
CA LEU A 423 6.49 6.84 18.62
C LEU A 423 6.67 7.93 19.67
N GLU A 424 6.43 9.19 19.32
CA GLU A 424 6.48 10.31 20.27
C GLU A 424 5.30 10.28 21.26
N VAL A 425 4.15 9.77 20.83
CA VAL A 425 2.94 9.64 21.65
C VAL A 425 2.95 8.35 22.48
N SER A 426 3.46 7.24 21.92
CA SER A 426 3.54 5.96 22.62
C SER A 426 4.76 5.93 23.54
N GLN A 427 4.54 5.90 24.86
CA GLN A 427 5.63 5.67 25.81
C GLN A 427 6.23 4.25 25.71
N ASP A 428 5.54 3.33 25.01
CA ASP A 428 5.97 1.95 24.79
C ASP A 428 6.35 1.69 23.31
N PRO A 429 7.58 1.23 23.02
CA PRO A 429 8.00 0.85 21.68
C PRO A 429 7.26 -0.38 21.10
N SER A 430 6.55 -1.17 21.92
CA SER A 430 5.84 -2.37 21.46
C SER A 430 4.47 -2.05 20.83
N LEU A 431 3.73 -1.10 21.41
CA LEU A 431 2.54 -0.48 20.82
C LEU A 431 2.83 0.08 19.42
N SER A 432 4.04 0.65 19.25
CA SER A 432 4.49 1.13 17.96
C SER A 432 4.37 0.02 16.91
N ASN A 433 4.88 -1.18 17.16
CA ASN A 433 4.99 -2.21 16.12
C ASN A 433 3.64 -2.59 15.49
N LEU A 434 2.55 -2.69 16.26
CA LEU A 434 1.27 -3.15 15.72
C LEU A 434 0.53 -2.06 14.93
N TYR A 435 0.50 -0.82 15.46
CA TYR A 435 0.06 0.35 14.69
C TYR A 435 0.89 0.54 13.43
N MET A 436 2.17 0.27 13.54
CA MET A 436 3.13 0.45 12.47
C MET A 436 2.99 -0.60 11.37
N LEU A 437 2.78 -1.87 11.74
CA LEU A 437 2.43 -2.93 10.80
C LEU A 437 1.19 -2.54 10.01
N PHE A 438 0.18 -2.01 10.69
CA PHE A 438 -1.05 -1.57 10.05
C PHE A 438 -0.85 -0.38 9.10
N ILE A 439 -0.27 0.72 9.57
CA ILE A 439 -0.07 1.94 8.79
C ILE A 439 0.81 1.69 7.57
N PHE A 440 1.79 0.81 7.69
CA PHE A 440 2.66 0.51 6.57
C PHE A 440 1.96 -0.33 5.51
N LEU A 441 0.93 -1.12 5.87
CA LEU A 441 0.12 -1.91 4.94
C LEU A 441 -0.96 -1.12 4.20
N LEU A 442 -1.17 0.15 4.54
CA LEU A 442 -2.11 1.05 3.87
C LEU A 442 -1.33 2.06 3.05
#